data_AF-A0A956T205-F1
#
_entry.id   AF-A0A956T205-F1
#
_cell.length_a   1.000
_cell.length_b   1.000
_cell.length_c   1.000
_cell.angle_alpha   90.00
_cell.angle_beta   90.00
_cell.angle_gamma   90.00
#
_symmetry.space_group_name_H-M   'P 1'
#
loop_
_entity.id
_entity.type
_entity.pdbx_description
1 polymer ?
#
loop_
_entity_poly.entity_id
_entity_poly.type
_entity_poly.pdbx_seq_one_letter_code
_entity_poly.pdbx_strand_id
1 'polypeptide(L)'
;MKKSSFRYRCRRIFASLAVAGLLAGVTACASSTSGTPIVTQAVVAQPGPARISPQDFPVDHIVVLVLENHTFDALYGTFPGANGLNAPGAVIAQTDENDADYVTLPATPSSRYPSNLPNAPFLINDFYNPDEIVPSQVHRYYQNIMQMNGDPTGDGETFTNWKLDKFVAVDGTAASMGHWDSSSLPLSLYARDYVLMDNFFVGTFGGSMFGHIWLIGAQPMDWPDAPDQIKLQPQFDPDGRLVGLNNENGFVTPDGYVVEDWVPYFIPTADSVPPDKRVPPQEHSTVGDQLSSAGVSWGW
;
A
#
# COMPACT_ATOMS: atom_id res chain seq x y z
N MET A 1 -5.32 52.93 -49.43
CA MET A 1 -4.19 52.33 -50.19
C MET A 1 -4.37 50.81 -50.23
N LYS A 2 -3.77 50.12 -51.22
CA LYS A 2 -3.90 48.66 -51.46
C LYS A 2 -2.66 47.88 -50.95
N LYS A 3 -2.82 46.54 -50.88
CA LYS A 3 -1.81 45.45 -50.75
C LYS A 3 -1.32 45.13 -49.31
N SER A 4 -0.93 43.90 -48.97
CA SER A 4 -1.31 42.55 -49.47
C SER A 4 -0.74 41.44 -48.57
N SER A 5 -1.61 40.56 -48.07
CA SER A 5 -1.47 39.08 -47.94
C SER A 5 -0.08 38.40 -47.87
N PHE A 6 0.08 37.50 -46.89
CA PHE A 6 0.22 36.06 -47.19
C PHE A 6 -0.31 35.17 -46.04
N ARG A 7 -0.78 33.95 -46.37
CA ARG A 7 -1.19 32.89 -45.43
C ARG A 7 -0.43 31.63 -45.78
N TYR A 8 0.03 30.85 -44.80
CA TYR A 8 0.36 29.44 -45.01
C TYR A 8 -0.59 28.53 -44.21
N ARG A 9 -1.36 27.73 -44.96
CA ARG A 9 -1.97 26.48 -44.51
C ARG A 9 -1.15 25.35 -45.11
N CYS A 10 -0.85 24.30 -44.34
CA CYS A 10 -0.46 23.00 -44.88
C CYS A 10 -1.54 21.97 -44.56
N ARG A 11 -1.86 21.09 -45.52
CA ARG A 11 -3.00 20.16 -45.47
C ARG A 11 -2.79 18.96 -46.40
N ARG A 12 -2.62 17.76 -45.84
CA ARG A 12 -2.74 16.40 -46.44
C ARG A 12 -3.05 15.46 -45.25
N ILE A 13 -4.05 14.59 -45.14
CA ILE A 13 -4.92 13.82 -46.07
C ILE A 13 -4.18 12.75 -46.87
N PHE A 14 -4.30 11.48 -46.45
CA PHE A 14 -5.07 10.35 -47.05
C PHE A 14 -5.02 9.20 -46.00
N ALA A 15 -6.14 8.67 -45.49
CA ALA A 15 -6.98 7.58 -46.05
C ALA A 15 -6.21 6.25 -46.22
N SER A 16 -6.72 5.04 -45.97
CA SER A 16 -7.95 4.46 -45.39
C SER A 16 -7.85 2.97 -45.76
N LEU A 17 -8.28 2.03 -44.90
CA LEU A 17 -8.67 0.70 -45.36
C LEU A 17 -9.73 0.13 -44.43
N ALA A 18 -10.87 -0.24 -45.02
CA ALA A 18 -11.99 -0.88 -44.35
C ALA A 18 -12.07 -2.35 -44.80
N VAL A 19 -12.63 -3.20 -43.96
CA VAL A 19 -13.18 -4.50 -44.36
C VAL A 19 -14.66 -4.50 -44.02
N ALA A 20 -15.49 -4.98 -44.95
CA ALA A 20 -16.94 -4.83 -44.93
C ALA A 20 -17.66 -6.14 -44.55
N GLY A 21 -18.89 -6.00 -44.02
CA GLY A 21 -19.83 -7.10 -43.81
C GLY A 21 -21.29 -6.67 -44.05
N LEU A 22 -21.92 -7.25 -45.08
CA LEU A 22 -23.36 -7.19 -45.41
C LEU A 22 -24.02 -8.51 -44.94
N LEU A 23 -25.32 -8.69 -44.69
CA LEU A 23 -26.62 -7.98 -44.87
C LEU A 23 -27.58 -8.60 -43.80
N ALA A 24 -28.75 -8.12 -43.37
CA ALA A 24 -29.66 -7.00 -43.69
C ALA A 24 -30.45 -6.65 -42.38
N GLY A 25 -31.57 -5.91 -42.29
CA GLY A 25 -32.39 -5.16 -43.24
C GLY A 25 -33.89 -5.19 -42.90
N VAL A 26 -34.37 -4.29 -42.01
CA VAL A 26 -35.79 -3.91 -41.87
C VAL A 26 -35.88 -2.42 -41.55
N THR A 27 -36.71 -1.68 -42.28
CA THR A 27 -36.95 -0.25 -42.07
C THR A 27 -38.09 0.00 -41.07
N ALA A 28 -37.82 0.79 -40.04
CA ALA A 28 -38.85 1.47 -39.25
C ALA A 28 -38.40 2.91 -38.98
N CYS A 29 -39.24 3.88 -39.35
CA CYS A 29 -38.95 5.31 -39.15
C CYS A 29 -39.27 5.72 -37.71
N ALA A 30 -38.27 6.20 -36.96
CA ALA A 30 -38.48 6.83 -35.67
C ALA A 30 -37.53 8.02 -35.46
N SER A 31 -38.10 9.08 -34.90
CA SER A 31 -37.56 10.40 -34.59
C SER A 31 -36.09 10.48 -34.16
N SER A 32 -35.36 11.42 -34.76
CA SER A 32 -33.97 11.73 -34.40
C SER A 32 -33.87 12.51 -33.07
N THR A 33 -33.52 11.82 -31.99
CA THR A 33 -32.77 12.43 -30.87
C THR A 33 -31.29 12.10 -31.03
N SER A 34 -30.45 13.13 -31.01
CA SER A 34 -28.99 13.01 -31.18
C SER A 34 -28.33 12.46 -29.91
N GLY A 35 -28.45 11.16 -29.69
CA GLY A 35 -27.65 10.42 -28.71
C GLY A 35 -26.27 10.09 -29.30
N THR A 36 -25.20 10.52 -28.63
CA THR A 36 -23.85 10.05 -28.94
C THR A 36 -23.81 8.53 -28.76
N PRO A 37 -23.37 7.73 -29.75
CA PRO A 37 -23.30 6.29 -29.58
C PRO A 37 -22.22 5.96 -28.55
N ILE A 38 -22.64 5.48 -27.37
CA ILE A 38 -21.74 4.83 -26.43
C ILE A 38 -21.26 3.56 -27.11
N VAL A 39 -19.98 3.54 -27.49
CA VAL A 39 -19.32 2.31 -27.92
C VAL A 39 -19.12 1.46 -26.68
N THR A 40 -20.11 0.64 -26.34
CA THR A 40 -19.94 -0.47 -25.41
C THR A 40 -18.93 -1.42 -26.03
N GLN A 41 -17.67 -1.31 -25.60
CA GLN A 41 -16.71 -2.38 -25.82
C GLN A 41 -17.29 -3.64 -25.17
N ALA A 42 -17.50 -4.67 -25.97
CA ALA A 42 -17.80 -5.98 -25.43
C ALA A 42 -16.57 -6.44 -24.65
N VAL A 43 -16.66 -6.42 -23.32
CA VAL A 43 -15.67 -7.07 -22.47
C VAL A 43 -15.73 -8.55 -22.82
N VAL A 44 -14.75 -9.01 -23.61
CA VAL A 44 -14.54 -10.43 -23.82
C VAL A 44 -14.09 -10.97 -22.48
N ALA A 45 -15.04 -11.56 -21.74
CA ALA A 45 -14.76 -12.26 -20.50
C ALA A 45 -13.73 -13.35 -20.80
N GLN A 46 -12.47 -13.07 -20.50
CA GLN A 46 -11.44 -14.10 -20.49
C GLN A 46 -11.91 -15.16 -19.49
N PRO A 47 -11.97 -16.46 -19.87
CA PRO A 47 -12.18 -17.49 -18.87
C PRO A 47 -11.04 -17.34 -17.87
N GLY A 48 -11.38 -17.07 -16.60
CA GLY A 48 -10.39 -17.02 -15.54
C GLY A 48 -9.60 -18.33 -15.50
N PRO A 49 -8.34 -18.31 -15.01
CA PRO A 49 -7.51 -19.51 -14.96
C PRO A 49 -8.28 -20.64 -14.29
N ALA A 50 -8.25 -21.82 -14.91
CA ALA A 50 -8.96 -22.99 -14.39
C ALA A 50 -8.48 -23.25 -12.95
N ARG A 51 -9.40 -23.13 -11.99
CA ARG A 51 -9.09 -23.40 -10.59
C ARG A 51 -8.76 -24.89 -10.46
N ILE A 52 -7.49 -25.18 -10.20
CA ILE A 52 -7.03 -26.53 -9.86
C ILE A 52 -7.74 -26.95 -8.58
N SER A 53 -8.24 -28.18 -8.49
CA SER A 53 -8.81 -28.66 -7.23
C SER A 53 -7.71 -28.77 -6.17
N PRO A 54 -8.00 -28.65 -4.86
CA PRO A 54 -6.99 -28.89 -3.83
C PRO A 54 -6.35 -30.28 -3.92
N GLN A 55 -7.04 -31.27 -4.50
CA GLN A 55 -6.55 -32.64 -4.69
C GLN A 55 -5.60 -32.77 -5.90
N ASP A 56 -5.68 -31.85 -6.86
CA ASP A 56 -4.83 -31.82 -8.07
C ASP A 56 -3.70 -30.79 -7.96
N PHE A 57 -3.58 -30.07 -6.83
CA PHE A 57 -2.58 -29.04 -6.64
C PHE A 57 -1.19 -29.67 -6.38
N PRO A 58 -0.14 -29.38 -7.18
CA PRO A 58 1.11 -30.12 -7.16
C PRO A 58 2.09 -29.66 -6.06
N VAL A 59 1.58 -29.32 -4.87
CA VAL A 59 2.36 -28.80 -3.74
C VAL A 59 1.86 -29.40 -2.43
N ASP A 60 2.65 -30.29 -1.83
CA ASP A 60 2.34 -30.92 -0.53
C ASP A 60 2.72 -30.05 0.69
N HIS A 61 3.64 -29.09 0.49
CA HIS A 61 4.23 -28.29 1.56
C HIS A 61 4.28 -26.80 1.20
N ILE A 62 3.70 -25.97 2.06
CA ILE A 62 3.77 -24.51 1.98
C ILE A 62 4.58 -24.02 3.17
N VAL A 63 5.63 -23.23 2.91
CA VAL A 63 6.43 -22.56 3.94
C VAL A 63 6.26 -21.06 3.72
N VAL A 64 5.76 -20.36 4.73
CA VAL A 64 5.60 -18.90 4.72
C VAL A 64 6.75 -18.30 5.52
N LEU A 65 7.61 -17.52 4.85
CA LEU A 65 8.66 -16.76 5.51
C LEU A 65 8.16 -15.33 5.70
N VAL A 66 7.74 -14.99 6.92
CA VAL A 66 7.33 -13.63 7.27
C VAL A 66 8.60 -12.80 7.51
N LEU A 67 8.74 -11.73 6.74
CA LEU A 67 9.80 -10.72 6.88
C LEU A 67 9.20 -9.44 7.47
N GLU A 68 10.03 -8.59 8.07
CA GLU A 68 9.59 -7.44 8.85
C GLU A 68 9.95 -6.08 8.21
N ASN A 69 9.09 -5.09 8.45
CA ASN A 69 9.32 -3.65 8.32
C ASN A 69 10.01 -3.10 7.05
N HIS A 70 9.80 -3.70 5.87
CA HIS A 70 10.26 -3.15 4.59
C HIS A 70 9.15 -3.05 3.54
N THR A 71 9.07 -1.92 2.85
CA THR A 71 8.14 -1.72 1.72
C THR A 71 8.67 -2.39 0.44
N PHE A 72 7.79 -2.59 -0.54
CA PHE A 72 8.18 -3.13 -1.84
C PHE A 72 9.26 -2.26 -2.51
N ASP A 73 9.07 -0.95 -2.57
CA ASP A 73 10.03 -0.05 -3.22
C ASP A 73 11.37 0.02 -2.50
N ALA A 74 11.40 -0.11 -1.17
CA ALA A 74 12.64 -0.12 -0.40
C ALA A 74 13.57 -1.31 -0.74
N LEU A 75 13.01 -2.47 -1.14
CA LEU A 75 13.78 -3.67 -1.50
C LEU A 75 13.87 -3.92 -3.01
N TYR A 76 12.77 -3.72 -3.73
CA TYR A 76 12.58 -4.14 -5.12
C TYR A 76 12.22 -3.00 -6.08
N GLY A 77 12.16 -1.75 -5.61
CA GLY A 77 11.76 -0.60 -6.45
C GLY A 77 12.66 -0.36 -7.66
N THR A 78 13.93 -0.78 -7.58
CA THR A 78 14.89 -0.73 -8.70
C THR A 78 15.03 -2.06 -9.46
N PHE A 79 14.28 -3.10 -9.08
CA PHE A 79 14.36 -4.42 -9.70
C PHE A 79 13.89 -4.38 -11.18
N PRO A 80 14.61 -5.01 -12.13
CA PRO A 80 14.27 -4.93 -13.55
C PRO A 80 12.87 -5.48 -13.87
N GLY A 81 12.00 -4.60 -14.38
CA GLY A 81 10.64 -4.96 -14.81
C GLY A 81 9.57 -4.94 -13.73
N ALA A 82 9.91 -4.63 -12.47
CA ALA A 82 8.95 -4.46 -11.39
C ALA A 82 8.15 -3.14 -11.52
N ASN A 83 6.89 -3.17 -11.10
CA ASN A 83 6.08 -1.99 -10.82
C ASN A 83 6.54 -1.29 -9.52
N GLY A 84 7.67 -0.58 -9.58
CA GLY A 84 8.25 0.18 -8.46
C GLY A 84 8.85 1.52 -8.91
N LEU A 85 9.85 2.04 -8.21
CA LEU A 85 10.52 3.34 -8.45
C LEU A 85 10.91 3.67 -9.91
N ASN A 86 11.18 2.66 -10.74
CA ASN A 86 11.47 2.84 -12.18
C ASN A 86 10.20 3.06 -13.06
N ALA A 87 9.00 2.90 -12.51
CA ALA A 87 7.73 3.03 -13.22
C ALA A 87 7.32 4.51 -13.39
N PRO A 88 6.59 4.85 -14.47
CA PRO A 88 6.12 6.23 -14.69
C PRO A 88 5.22 6.72 -13.55
N GLY A 89 5.67 7.77 -12.85
CA GLY A 89 4.93 8.40 -11.75
C GLY A 89 5.21 7.84 -10.36
N ALA A 90 6.11 6.86 -10.21
CA ALA A 90 6.47 6.30 -8.89
C ALA A 90 7.27 7.26 -8.00
N VAL A 91 7.95 8.25 -8.58
CA VAL A 91 8.68 9.28 -7.82
C VAL A 91 7.72 10.40 -7.41
N ILE A 92 7.30 10.37 -6.16
CA ILE A 92 6.37 11.33 -5.54
C ILE A 92 7.16 12.26 -4.61
N ALA A 93 7.11 13.57 -4.91
CA ALA A 93 7.70 14.60 -4.06
C ALA A 93 6.94 14.66 -2.73
N GLN A 94 7.68 14.76 -1.63
CA GLN A 94 7.11 14.83 -0.29
C GLN A 94 6.86 16.28 0.11
N THR A 95 5.83 16.51 0.91
CA THR A 95 5.42 17.82 1.42
C THR A 95 5.48 17.87 2.95
N ASP A 96 5.73 19.06 3.50
CA ASP A 96 5.74 19.31 4.95
C ASP A 96 4.33 19.35 5.55
N GLU A 97 4.23 19.62 6.85
CA GLU A 97 2.96 19.77 7.58
C GLU A 97 2.02 20.87 7.04
N ASN A 98 2.53 21.80 6.21
CA ASN A 98 1.81 22.94 5.63
C ASN A 98 1.52 22.75 4.12
N ASP A 99 1.64 21.52 3.60
CA ASP A 99 1.50 21.17 2.18
C ASP A 99 2.54 21.85 1.25
N ALA A 100 3.69 22.28 1.78
CA ALA A 100 4.79 22.81 0.98
C ALA A 100 5.79 21.72 0.58
N ASP A 101 6.19 21.67 -0.69
CA ASP A 101 7.24 20.76 -1.18
C ASP A 101 8.54 20.96 -0.40
N TYR A 102 9.15 19.86 0.09
CA TYR A 102 10.51 19.92 0.60
C TYR A 102 11.48 20.35 -0.52
N VAL A 103 12.32 21.35 -0.26
CA VAL A 103 13.44 21.73 -1.14
C VAL A 103 14.56 20.68 -1.08
N THR A 104 14.87 20.23 0.15
CA THR A 104 15.71 19.08 0.46
C THR A 104 15.10 18.33 1.64
N LEU A 105 15.33 17.02 1.72
CA LEU A 105 14.79 16.20 2.81
C LEU A 105 15.45 16.57 4.15
N PRO A 106 14.70 16.53 5.27
CA PRO A 106 15.22 16.83 6.60
C PRO A 106 16.16 15.72 7.10
N ALA A 107 17.31 16.12 7.62
CA ALA A 107 18.18 15.24 8.40
C ALA A 107 17.90 15.37 9.90
N THR A 108 17.86 14.25 10.60
CA THR A 108 17.79 14.22 12.07
C THR A 108 19.19 14.12 12.68
N PRO A 109 19.43 14.65 13.90
CA PRO A 109 20.78 14.69 14.50
C PRO A 109 21.47 13.32 14.72
N SER A 110 20.70 12.22 14.70
CA SER A 110 21.18 10.85 14.85
C SER A 110 21.30 10.08 13.53
N SER A 111 20.90 10.67 12.40
CA SER A 111 20.92 10.03 11.09
C SER A 111 22.29 10.13 10.40
N ARG A 112 22.62 9.12 9.57
CA ARG A 112 23.74 9.21 8.62
C ARG A 112 23.36 9.97 7.33
N TYR A 113 22.07 10.17 7.09
CA TYR A 113 21.56 10.87 5.90
C TYR A 113 21.84 12.37 6.01
N PRO A 114 22.44 13.01 4.98
CA PRO A 114 22.81 14.42 5.04
C PRO A 114 21.61 15.34 4.78
N SER A 115 21.68 16.58 5.28
CA SER A 115 20.58 17.57 5.21
C SER A 115 20.34 18.19 3.83
N ASN A 116 21.02 17.70 2.79
CA ASN A 116 20.95 18.21 1.42
C ASN A 116 20.49 17.16 0.40
N LEU A 117 19.89 16.05 0.85
CA LEU A 117 19.27 15.07 -0.04
C LEU A 117 18.13 15.73 -0.85
N PRO A 118 18.04 15.50 -2.17
CA PRO A 118 16.90 15.95 -2.98
C PRO A 118 15.59 15.36 -2.45
N ASN A 119 14.47 16.05 -2.68
CA ASN A 119 13.13 15.56 -2.38
C ASN A 119 12.70 14.47 -3.39
N ALA A 120 13.32 13.30 -3.28
CA ALA A 120 13.14 12.12 -4.11
C ALA A 120 13.69 10.87 -3.37
N PRO A 121 13.36 9.66 -3.83
CA PRO A 121 14.00 8.43 -3.34
C PRO A 121 15.53 8.46 -3.51
N PHE A 122 16.26 7.85 -2.56
CA PHE A 122 17.73 7.79 -2.58
C PHE A 122 18.27 6.43 -2.11
N LEU A 123 19.52 6.13 -2.49
CA LEU A 123 20.18 4.88 -2.13
C LEU A 123 20.63 4.87 -0.65
N ILE A 124 20.13 3.90 0.11
CA ILE A 124 20.59 3.61 1.48
C ILE A 124 22.05 3.13 1.47
N ASN A 125 22.47 2.44 0.39
CA ASN A 125 23.82 1.92 0.17
C ASN A 125 24.94 2.99 0.27
N ASP A 126 24.62 4.27 0.06
CA ASP A 126 25.59 5.37 0.19
C ASP A 126 25.93 5.68 1.67
N PHE A 127 25.17 5.14 2.63
CA PHE A 127 25.23 5.49 4.06
C PHE A 127 25.29 4.27 5.00
N TYR A 128 24.80 3.11 4.56
CA TYR A 128 24.75 1.86 5.33
C TYR A 128 25.11 0.66 4.44
N ASN A 129 25.76 -0.34 5.04
CA ASN A 129 25.95 -1.65 4.40
C ASN A 129 24.68 -2.51 4.55
N PRO A 130 24.39 -3.47 3.64
CA PRO A 130 23.17 -4.28 3.69
C PRO A 130 23.01 -5.18 4.93
N ASP A 131 24.05 -5.36 5.74
CA ASP A 131 24.05 -6.11 7.00
C ASP A 131 23.95 -5.20 8.25
N GLU A 132 23.88 -3.89 8.07
CA GLU A 132 23.69 -2.93 9.17
C GLU A 132 22.21 -2.69 9.51
N ILE A 133 21.92 -2.47 10.80
CA ILE A 133 20.61 -2.01 11.24
C ILE A 133 20.42 -0.55 10.82
N VAL A 134 19.45 -0.31 9.95
CA VAL A 134 18.97 1.03 9.58
C VAL A 134 17.93 1.53 10.61
N PRO A 135 17.74 2.86 10.76
CA PRO A 135 16.66 3.40 11.59
C PRO A 135 15.29 2.92 11.10
N SER A 136 14.41 2.52 12.01
CA SER A 136 13.02 2.15 11.68
C SER A 136 12.17 3.38 11.35
N GLN A 137 11.25 3.22 10.40
CA GLN A 137 10.24 4.22 9.99
C GLN A 137 8.99 4.07 10.86
N VAL A 138 8.09 5.07 10.85
CA VAL A 138 6.81 4.92 11.55
C VAL A 138 5.90 3.99 10.74
N HIS A 139 5.39 2.96 11.39
CA HIS A 139 4.49 1.95 10.82
C HIS A 139 3.27 1.74 11.72
N ARG A 140 2.71 2.84 12.23
CA ARG A 140 1.54 2.87 13.13
C ARG A 140 0.25 3.13 12.37
N TYR A 141 -0.89 2.65 12.85
CA TYR A 141 -2.17 2.57 12.11
C TYR A 141 -2.62 3.93 11.57
N TYR A 142 -2.79 4.91 12.47
CA TYR A 142 -3.22 6.26 12.10
C TYR A 142 -2.13 7.03 11.34
N GLN A 143 -0.87 6.83 11.70
CA GLN A 143 0.26 7.47 11.02
C GLN A 143 0.39 7.00 9.55
N ASN A 144 0.18 5.72 9.24
CA ASN A 144 0.11 5.24 7.84
C ASN A 144 -0.97 5.98 7.03
N ILE A 145 -2.16 6.19 7.61
CA ILE A 145 -3.25 6.94 6.96
C ILE A 145 -2.82 8.41 6.71
N MET A 146 -2.13 9.04 7.67
CA MET A 146 -1.57 10.39 7.51
C MET A 146 -0.49 10.44 6.41
N GLN A 147 0.46 9.49 6.40
CA GLN A 147 1.55 9.37 5.43
C GLN A 147 1.02 9.24 3.99
N MET A 148 -0.01 8.40 3.79
CA MET A 148 -0.62 8.17 2.49
C MET A 148 -1.45 9.35 1.97
N ASN A 149 -1.89 10.26 2.86
CA ASN A 149 -2.57 11.51 2.51
C ASN A 149 -3.75 11.32 1.53
N GLY A 150 -4.80 10.67 2.00
CA GLY A 150 -6.07 10.55 1.29
C GLY A 150 -7.00 11.74 1.56
N ASP A 151 -7.86 12.06 0.60
CA ASP A 151 -9.02 12.92 0.81
C ASP A 151 -10.13 12.09 1.49
N PRO A 152 -10.71 12.51 2.64
CA PRO A 152 -11.84 11.82 3.25
C PRO A 152 -13.06 11.81 2.33
N THR A 153 -13.83 10.71 2.34
CA THR A 153 -15.09 10.63 1.57
C THR A 153 -16.29 11.25 2.29
N GLY A 154 -16.16 11.51 3.60
CA GLY A 154 -17.21 12.05 4.47
C GLY A 154 -18.09 11.01 5.18
N ASP A 155 -17.82 9.71 5.01
CA ASP A 155 -18.47 8.66 5.80
C ASP A 155 -17.84 8.44 7.19
N GLY A 156 -16.63 8.96 7.41
CA GLY A 156 -15.86 8.85 8.66
C GLY A 156 -14.90 7.65 8.70
N GLU A 157 -14.89 6.80 7.67
CA GLU A 157 -14.15 5.53 7.64
C GLU A 157 -13.27 5.37 6.39
N THR A 158 -13.62 6.00 5.25
CA THR A 158 -12.97 5.79 3.96
C THR A 158 -12.34 7.05 3.35
N PHE A 159 -11.36 6.82 2.48
CA PHE A 159 -10.54 7.84 1.84
C PHE A 159 -10.38 7.54 0.34
N THR A 160 -10.16 8.58 -0.45
CA THR A 160 -9.89 8.54 -1.90
C THR A 160 -8.68 9.42 -2.24
N ASN A 161 -8.27 9.46 -3.51
CA ASN A 161 -7.26 10.41 -4.03
C ASN A 161 -5.92 10.42 -3.26
N TRP A 162 -5.47 9.26 -2.78
CA TRP A 162 -4.22 9.10 -2.03
C TRP A 162 -3.02 9.75 -2.73
N LYS A 163 -2.34 10.68 -2.04
CA LYS A 163 -1.25 11.49 -2.59
C LYS A 163 0.14 10.91 -2.33
N LEU A 164 0.29 10.10 -1.26
CA LEU A 164 1.54 9.40 -0.90
C LEU A 164 2.74 10.35 -0.66
N ASP A 165 2.48 11.55 -0.16
CA ASP A 165 3.40 12.69 -0.09
C ASP A 165 3.72 13.15 1.35
N LYS A 166 3.27 12.45 2.40
CA LYS A 166 3.48 12.84 3.80
C LYS A 166 4.41 11.90 4.60
N PHE A 167 5.08 10.94 3.96
CA PHE A 167 5.96 9.99 4.66
C PHE A 167 7.04 10.70 5.47
N VAL A 168 7.73 11.65 4.84
CA VAL A 168 8.82 12.42 5.48
C VAL A 168 8.32 13.34 6.59
N ALA A 169 7.13 13.92 6.46
CA ALA A 169 6.55 14.80 7.46
C ALA A 169 6.10 14.03 8.71
N VAL A 170 5.48 12.85 8.54
CA VAL A 170 4.98 12.02 9.65
C VAL A 170 6.13 11.27 10.35
N ASP A 171 7.14 10.82 9.62
CA ASP A 171 8.33 10.18 10.21
C ASP A 171 9.33 11.18 10.81
N GLY A 172 9.28 12.44 10.36
CA GLY A 172 10.23 13.49 10.74
C GLY A 172 11.66 13.25 10.23
N THR A 173 11.85 12.41 9.22
CA THR A 173 13.17 12.01 8.70
C THR A 173 13.14 11.70 7.21
N ALA A 174 14.25 11.94 6.51
CA ALA A 174 14.47 11.48 5.13
C ALA A 174 14.38 9.95 4.97
N ALA A 175 14.51 9.17 6.06
CA ALA A 175 14.67 7.72 6.00
C ALA A 175 13.58 6.97 5.22
N SER A 176 12.34 7.47 5.23
CA SER A 176 11.19 6.91 4.51
C SER A 176 11.32 6.96 2.98
N MET A 177 12.24 7.79 2.45
CA MET A 177 12.59 7.87 1.03
C MET A 177 13.81 7.01 0.67
N GLY A 178 14.39 6.31 1.64
CA GLY A 178 15.51 5.40 1.40
C GLY A 178 15.06 4.11 0.71
N HIS A 179 15.79 3.70 -0.33
CA HIS A 179 15.69 2.37 -0.90
C HIS A 179 17.08 1.74 -1.06
N TRP A 180 17.14 0.41 -1.09
CA TRP A 180 18.35 -0.30 -1.47
C TRP A 180 18.50 -0.35 -2.99
N ASP A 181 19.74 -0.50 -3.47
CA ASP A 181 20.00 -1.10 -4.78
C ASP A 181 19.53 -2.55 -4.70
N SER A 182 18.44 -2.86 -5.40
CA SER A 182 17.86 -4.20 -5.40
C SER A 182 18.88 -5.26 -5.84
N SER A 183 19.80 -4.94 -6.76
CA SER A 183 20.83 -5.87 -7.23
C SER A 183 21.92 -6.19 -6.18
N SER A 184 22.04 -5.36 -5.14
CA SER A 184 22.94 -5.61 -3.99
C SER A 184 22.35 -6.57 -2.95
N LEU A 185 21.02 -6.76 -2.95
CA LEU A 185 20.34 -7.61 -1.98
C LEU A 185 20.37 -9.09 -2.38
N PRO A 186 20.69 -10.02 -1.45
CA PRO A 186 20.59 -11.47 -1.69
C PRO A 186 19.19 -11.93 -2.14
N LEU A 187 18.14 -11.19 -1.74
CA LEU A 187 16.75 -11.45 -2.12
C LEU A 187 16.49 -11.32 -3.63
N SER A 188 17.26 -10.52 -4.36
CA SER A 188 17.07 -10.30 -5.80
C SER A 188 17.29 -11.56 -6.65
N LEU A 189 18.10 -12.50 -6.17
CA LEU A 189 18.31 -13.79 -6.83
C LEU A 189 17.00 -14.60 -6.84
N TYR A 190 16.25 -14.59 -5.74
CA TYR A 190 14.94 -15.25 -5.68
C TYR A 190 13.89 -14.51 -6.51
N ALA A 191 13.89 -13.17 -6.49
CA ALA A 191 12.99 -12.37 -7.34
C ALA A 191 13.23 -12.57 -8.85
N ARG A 192 14.46 -12.92 -9.25
CA ARG A 192 14.82 -13.27 -10.64
C ARG A 192 14.42 -14.70 -11.02
N ASP A 193 14.64 -15.66 -10.12
CA ASP A 193 14.48 -17.09 -10.41
C ASP A 193 13.06 -17.61 -10.15
N TYR A 194 12.23 -16.86 -9.42
CA TYR A 194 10.86 -17.20 -9.04
C TYR A 194 9.88 -16.05 -9.35
N VAL A 195 8.70 -16.04 -8.72
CA VAL A 195 7.67 -15.02 -8.92
C VAL A 195 7.85 -13.89 -7.90
N LEU A 196 8.12 -12.67 -8.38
CA LEU A 196 7.97 -11.43 -7.61
C LEU A 196 6.53 -10.91 -7.77
N MET A 197 5.86 -10.60 -6.67
CA MET A 197 4.53 -9.97 -6.68
C MET A 197 4.68 -8.47 -6.45
N ASP A 198 4.57 -7.67 -7.51
CA ASP A 198 4.77 -6.20 -7.51
C ASP A 198 3.46 -5.40 -7.35
N ASN A 199 2.38 -6.11 -7.01
CA ASN A 199 1.05 -5.57 -6.70
C ASN A 199 0.45 -6.33 -5.51
N PHE A 200 1.31 -6.73 -4.56
CA PHE A 200 0.92 -7.34 -3.28
C PHE A 200 1.00 -6.29 -2.18
N PHE A 201 -0.16 -5.95 -1.61
CA PHE A 201 -0.29 -4.89 -0.61
C PHE A 201 -0.43 -5.50 0.78
N VAL A 202 -0.02 -4.74 1.81
CA VAL A 202 -0.29 -5.10 3.20
C VAL A 202 -1.81 -5.19 3.42
N GLY A 203 -2.26 -6.19 4.19
CA GLY A 203 -3.69 -6.40 4.44
C GLY A 203 -4.31 -5.33 5.33
N THR A 204 -3.50 -4.65 6.15
CA THR A 204 -3.91 -3.66 7.15
C THR A 204 -2.82 -2.60 7.32
N PHE A 205 -3.19 -1.42 7.80
CA PHE A 205 -2.22 -0.51 8.43
C PHE A 205 -1.95 -0.95 9.87
N GLY A 206 -0.86 -0.48 10.47
CA GLY A 206 -0.55 -0.73 11.89
C GLY A 206 0.68 -1.60 12.13
N GLY A 207 0.90 -1.93 13.41
CA GLY A 207 2.06 -2.67 13.90
C GLY A 207 2.12 -4.13 13.46
N SER A 208 3.29 -4.75 13.60
CA SER A 208 3.55 -6.12 13.14
C SER A 208 2.59 -7.15 13.74
N MET A 209 2.21 -7.00 15.01
CA MET A 209 1.26 -7.88 15.70
C MET A 209 -0.12 -7.89 15.01
N PHE A 210 -0.61 -6.74 14.54
CA PHE A 210 -1.87 -6.67 13.80
C PHE A 210 -1.71 -7.32 12.41
N GLY A 211 -0.61 -7.05 11.70
CA GLY A 211 -0.31 -7.71 10.43
C GLY A 211 -0.20 -9.24 10.53
N HIS A 212 0.40 -9.76 11.61
CA HIS A 212 0.54 -11.20 11.87
C HIS A 212 -0.81 -11.87 12.14
N ILE A 213 -1.66 -11.27 12.98
CA ILE A 213 -3.01 -11.80 13.23
C ILE A 213 -3.89 -11.71 11.98
N TRP A 214 -3.79 -10.63 11.21
CA TRP A 214 -4.50 -10.52 9.94
C TRP A 214 -4.07 -11.58 8.92
N LEU A 215 -2.77 -11.92 8.87
CA LEU A 215 -2.25 -12.98 7.99
C LEU A 215 -2.89 -14.35 8.27
N ILE A 216 -3.13 -14.68 9.54
CA ILE A 216 -3.68 -16.00 9.92
C ILE A 216 -5.20 -16.01 10.12
N GLY A 217 -5.83 -14.87 10.42
CA GLY A 217 -7.24 -14.76 10.78
C GLY A 217 -8.09 -13.88 9.86
N ALA A 218 -7.49 -13.07 8.98
CA ALA A 218 -8.16 -12.10 8.10
C ALA A 218 -9.14 -11.15 8.83
N GLN A 219 -8.84 -10.83 10.10
CA GLN A 219 -9.65 -9.99 10.98
C GLN A 219 -8.75 -9.34 12.05
N PRO A 220 -9.17 -8.21 12.65
CA PRO A 220 -8.41 -7.57 13.72
C PRO A 220 -8.54 -8.33 15.04
N MET A 221 -7.62 -8.06 15.96
CA MET A 221 -7.80 -8.43 17.37
C MET A 221 -8.82 -7.50 18.03
N ASP A 222 -9.69 -8.05 18.86
CA ASP A 222 -10.66 -7.30 19.64
C ASP A 222 -10.25 -7.15 21.13
N TRP A 223 -10.51 -5.96 21.66
CA TRP A 223 -10.46 -5.61 23.08
C TRP A 223 -11.49 -4.49 23.37
N PRO A 224 -12.80 -4.79 23.35
CA PRO A 224 -13.85 -3.77 23.49
C PRO A 224 -13.76 -2.96 24.80
N ASP A 225 -13.46 -3.64 25.90
CA ASP A 225 -13.31 -3.09 27.25
C ASP A 225 -11.89 -2.52 27.53
N ALA A 226 -11.12 -2.18 26.50
CA ALA A 226 -9.81 -1.55 26.64
C ALA A 226 -9.90 -0.22 27.44
N PRO A 227 -9.08 0.00 28.48
CA PRO A 227 -9.07 1.28 29.20
C PRO A 227 -8.73 2.48 28.29
N ASP A 228 -9.39 3.62 28.49
CA ASP A 228 -9.20 4.84 27.67
C ASP A 228 -7.74 5.32 27.55
N GLN A 229 -6.92 4.97 28.53
CA GLN A 229 -5.48 5.28 28.60
C GLN A 229 -4.65 4.57 27.51
N ILE A 230 -5.10 3.41 27.05
CA ILE A 230 -4.46 2.62 25.97
C ILE A 230 -5.16 2.79 24.62
N LYS A 231 -6.27 3.52 24.57
CA LYS A 231 -6.97 3.87 23.34
C LYS A 231 -6.26 5.02 22.63
N LEU A 232 -5.96 4.81 21.36
CA LEU A 232 -5.59 5.83 20.38
C LEU A 232 -6.73 6.84 20.27
N GLN A 233 -6.40 8.12 20.14
CA GLN A 233 -7.38 9.21 20.09
C GLN A 233 -7.12 10.08 18.87
N PRO A 234 -7.58 9.68 17.67
CA PRO A 234 -7.37 10.45 16.45
C PRO A 234 -8.01 11.84 16.53
N GLN A 235 -7.34 12.83 15.96
CA GLN A 235 -7.82 14.18 15.76
C GLN A 235 -8.19 14.37 14.29
N PHE A 236 -9.41 14.83 14.04
CA PHE A 236 -9.88 15.17 12.71
C PHE A 236 -10.14 16.68 12.60
N ASP A 237 -9.87 17.26 11.44
CA ASP A 237 -10.26 18.62 11.11
C ASP A 237 -11.75 18.71 10.71
N PRO A 238 -12.31 19.92 10.46
CA PRO A 238 -13.72 20.07 10.09
C PRO A 238 -14.13 19.40 8.77
N ASP A 239 -13.17 19.09 7.89
CA ASP A 239 -13.40 18.40 6.61
C ASP A 239 -13.24 16.87 6.75
N GLY A 240 -13.06 16.38 7.98
CA GLY A 240 -12.98 14.96 8.33
C GLY A 240 -11.60 14.35 8.11
N ARG A 241 -10.56 15.17 7.90
CA ARG A 241 -9.20 14.69 7.62
C ARG A 241 -8.44 14.44 8.91
N LEU A 242 -7.76 13.30 8.98
CA LEU A 242 -6.88 12.93 10.08
C LEU A 242 -5.65 13.85 10.12
N VAL A 243 -5.51 14.62 11.20
CA VAL A 243 -4.44 15.64 11.36
C VAL A 243 -3.49 15.36 12.53
N GLY A 244 -3.80 14.38 13.38
CA GLY A 244 -2.94 14.02 14.51
C GLY A 244 -3.62 13.07 15.49
N LEU A 245 -3.05 12.92 16.68
CA LEU A 245 -3.62 12.13 17.78
C LEU A 245 -3.47 12.87 19.12
N ASN A 246 -4.50 12.86 19.97
CA ASN A 246 -4.39 13.28 21.38
C ASN A 246 -3.62 12.26 22.22
N ASN A 247 -3.71 10.98 21.85
CA ASN A 247 -2.95 9.88 22.43
C ASN A 247 -2.32 9.06 21.31
N GLU A 248 -1.07 9.34 20.99
CA GLU A 248 -0.27 8.58 20.02
C GLU A 248 0.33 7.30 20.61
N ASN A 249 0.42 7.20 21.95
CA ASN A 249 1.03 6.08 22.69
C ASN A 249 0.05 4.93 22.96
N GLY A 250 -1.21 5.07 22.56
CA GLY A 250 -2.19 3.99 22.58
C GLY A 250 -1.83 2.86 21.59
N PHE A 251 -2.57 1.77 21.67
CA PHE A 251 -2.43 0.62 20.76
C PHE A 251 -3.77 -0.03 20.38
N VAL A 252 -4.87 0.46 20.96
CA VAL A 252 -6.24 0.06 20.64
C VAL A 252 -6.97 1.24 19.98
N THR A 253 -7.80 1.02 18.98
CA THR A 253 -8.66 2.07 18.40
C THR A 253 -9.77 2.48 19.38
N PRO A 254 -10.44 3.63 19.17
CA PRO A 254 -11.55 4.08 20.04
C PRO A 254 -12.66 3.04 20.24
N ASP A 255 -12.98 2.31 19.17
CA ASP A 255 -13.98 1.26 19.04
C ASP A 255 -13.50 -0.15 19.47
N GLY A 256 -12.22 -0.30 19.84
CA GLY A 256 -11.74 -1.49 20.56
C GLY A 256 -10.94 -2.51 19.74
N TYR A 257 -10.39 -2.16 18.59
CA TYR A 257 -9.50 -3.04 17.82
C TYR A 257 -8.03 -2.80 18.16
N VAL A 258 -7.25 -3.86 18.38
CA VAL A 258 -5.81 -3.73 18.66
C VAL A 258 -5.05 -3.65 17.34
N VAL A 259 -4.44 -2.49 17.07
CA VAL A 259 -3.83 -2.13 15.77
C VAL A 259 -2.34 -1.78 15.85
N GLU A 260 -1.77 -1.76 17.07
CA GLU A 260 -0.34 -1.60 17.31
C GLU A 260 0.18 -2.74 18.18
N ASP A 261 1.50 -2.87 18.26
CA ASP A 261 2.15 -3.92 19.05
C ASP A 261 1.96 -3.72 20.56
N TRP A 262 1.50 -4.78 21.23
CA TRP A 262 1.42 -4.85 22.68
C TRP A 262 1.66 -6.28 23.19
N VAL A 263 1.70 -6.46 24.50
CA VAL A 263 1.99 -7.77 25.10
C VAL A 263 0.75 -8.68 25.03
N PRO A 264 0.81 -9.86 24.36
CA PRO A 264 -0.31 -10.80 24.29
C PRO A 264 -0.47 -11.60 25.59
N TYR A 265 -1.67 -12.13 25.82
CA TYR A 265 -1.94 -12.98 26.99
C TYR A 265 -1.09 -14.26 27.01
N PHE A 266 -1.05 -14.97 25.87
CA PHE A 266 -0.27 -16.20 25.67
C PHE A 266 1.15 -15.92 25.18
N ILE A 267 2.01 -16.95 25.20
CA ILE A 267 3.41 -16.82 24.74
C ILE A 267 3.50 -16.56 23.22
N PRO A 268 4.47 -15.75 22.75
CA PRO A 268 5.49 -15.03 23.51
C PRO A 268 4.90 -13.82 24.27
N THR A 269 5.07 -13.79 25.59
CA THR A 269 4.52 -12.75 26.48
C THR A 269 5.60 -12.17 27.39
N ALA A 270 5.33 -11.02 28.01
CA ALA A 270 6.21 -10.38 28.96
C ALA A 270 5.65 -10.49 30.39
N ASP A 271 6.31 -11.28 31.23
CA ASP A 271 5.87 -11.50 32.63
C ASP A 271 5.90 -10.24 33.51
N SER A 272 6.62 -9.20 33.08
CA SER A 272 6.60 -7.86 33.70
C SER A 272 5.28 -7.12 33.51
N VAL A 273 4.45 -7.50 32.53
CA VAL A 273 3.11 -6.92 32.32
C VAL A 273 2.06 -7.81 33.00
N PRO A 274 1.27 -7.27 33.96
CA PRO A 274 0.19 -8.02 34.60
C PRO A 274 -0.84 -8.55 33.58
N PRO A 275 -1.43 -9.76 33.77
CA PRO A 275 -2.34 -10.36 32.79
C PRO A 275 -3.56 -9.50 32.43
N ASP A 276 -4.07 -8.69 33.36
CA ASP A 276 -5.15 -7.71 33.17
C ASP A 276 -4.77 -6.52 32.27
N LYS A 277 -3.49 -6.39 31.91
CA LYS A 277 -2.93 -5.35 31.05
C LYS A 277 -2.34 -5.88 29.75
N ARG A 278 -2.58 -7.16 29.43
CA ARG A 278 -2.18 -7.81 28.17
C ARG A 278 -3.34 -7.81 27.19
N VAL A 279 -3.05 -7.88 25.88
CA VAL A 279 -4.08 -8.13 24.86
C VAL A 279 -4.80 -9.42 25.23
N PRO A 280 -6.15 -9.41 25.35
CA PRO A 280 -6.89 -10.56 25.82
C PRO A 280 -6.78 -11.75 24.86
N PRO A 281 -7.01 -12.99 25.33
CA PRO A 281 -7.23 -14.14 24.47
C PRO A 281 -8.24 -13.82 23.37
N GLN A 282 -7.87 -14.16 22.14
CA GLN A 282 -8.71 -13.97 20.95
C GLN A 282 -9.48 -15.27 20.68
N GLU A 283 -10.79 -15.18 20.47
CA GLU A 283 -11.65 -16.36 20.26
C GLU A 283 -11.97 -16.63 18.77
N HIS A 284 -11.50 -15.76 17.87
CA HIS A 284 -11.78 -15.88 16.45
C HIS A 284 -10.94 -16.98 15.77
N SER A 285 -11.52 -17.65 14.76
CA SER A 285 -10.85 -18.75 14.07
C SER A 285 -9.74 -18.26 13.15
N THR A 286 -8.60 -18.95 13.20
CA THR A 286 -7.43 -18.79 12.34
C THR A 286 -7.31 -19.93 11.34
N VAL A 287 -6.41 -19.77 10.35
CA VAL A 287 -6.01 -20.84 9.44
C VAL A 287 -5.46 -22.08 10.18
N GLY A 288 -4.86 -21.90 11.36
CA GLY A 288 -4.40 -23.01 12.21
C GLY A 288 -5.54 -23.90 12.71
N ASP A 289 -6.70 -23.32 13.06
CA ASP A 289 -7.90 -24.07 13.44
C ASP A 289 -8.48 -24.84 12.25
N GLN A 290 -8.47 -24.22 11.06
CA GLN A 290 -8.95 -24.85 9.84
C GLN A 290 -8.06 -26.02 9.41
N LEU A 291 -6.73 -25.86 9.47
CA LEU A 291 -5.75 -26.92 9.20
C LEU A 291 -5.87 -28.06 10.21
N SER A 292 -5.99 -27.73 11.50
CA SER A 292 -6.21 -28.73 12.57
C SER A 292 -7.51 -29.52 12.36
N SER A 293 -8.60 -28.84 12.03
CA SER A 293 -9.91 -29.46 11.77
C SER A 293 -9.92 -30.35 10.52
N ALA A 294 -9.10 -30.01 9.52
CA ALA A 294 -8.87 -30.81 8.32
C ALA A 294 -7.85 -31.95 8.51
N GLY A 295 -7.18 -32.03 9.67
CA GLY A 295 -6.13 -33.02 9.94
C GLY A 295 -4.81 -32.76 9.19
N VAL A 296 -4.58 -31.52 8.73
CA VAL A 296 -3.37 -31.11 8.03
C VAL A 296 -2.30 -30.70 9.04
N SER A 297 -1.07 -31.20 8.87
CA SER A 297 0.06 -30.83 9.71
C SER A 297 0.49 -29.39 9.46
N TRP A 298 0.63 -28.58 10.52
CA TRP A 298 1.06 -27.19 10.45
C TRP A 298 1.88 -26.79 11.68
N GLY A 299 2.46 -25.59 11.64
CA GLY A 299 3.15 -24.96 12.76
C GLY A 299 3.35 -23.47 12.48
N TRP A 300 3.73 -22.72 13.52
CA TRP A 300 4.09 -21.31 13.51
C TRP A 300 5.38 -21.14 14.32
#